data_AF-A0A6A5EY50-F1
#
_entry.id   AF-A0A6A5EY50-F1
#
_cell.length_a   1.000
_cell.length_b   1.000
_cell.length_c   1.000
_cell.angle_alpha   90.00
_cell.angle_beta   90.00
_cell.angle_gamma   90.00
#
_symmetry.space_group_name_H-M   'P 1'
#
loop_
_entity.id
_entity.type
_entity.pdbx_description
1 polymer ?
#
loop_
_entity_poly.entity_id
_entity_poly.type
_entity_poly.pdbx_seq_one_letter_code
_entity_poly.pdbx_strand_id
1 'polypeptide(L)'
;MEERLESVEICELTPQSNEVGGSYHMEKEGLKRCLDLLDSNGLVVDYIVTDRHPQIQKYLRERSITHFYDVWHFEKGLSKKLEKVAQNTDCGVLKKWLRSIKSHVYWSATSSTSGPEKVAKWMSMVNHIQNVHLHENPLFPKCQHPDRVSRDPSKWFQPGSMALYKVEKILVNKRVVKDVEKLSHHYQTSSLEAFHSLILRFTPKNVVFPFMGMLCRLYLAAMHYNENADCEQATTSAGQPVFKVVFPKSRKGEVTARPVKTDPTYKYVEELMRLVFEEVFEDPTPFVEVLKLIPIPKDLASEHERPSKEEVVARHLSRFAQGTVGTVHTRHPDQETAGVSGVQRTTGLPP
;
A
#
# COMPACT_ATOMS: atom_id res chain seq x y z
N MET A 1 -20.55 0.92 -26.49
CA MET A 1 -20.90 1.08 -25.07
C MET A 1 -20.25 -0.10 -24.39
N GLU A 2 -19.08 0.15 -23.80
CA GLU A 2 -18.21 -0.90 -23.26
C GLU A 2 -18.61 -1.08 -21.80
N GLU A 3 -19.20 -2.23 -21.47
CA GLU A 3 -19.62 -2.52 -20.09
C GLU A 3 -18.36 -2.67 -19.24
N ARG A 4 -18.07 -1.62 -18.46
CA ARG A 4 -16.99 -1.63 -17.48
C ARG A 4 -17.45 -2.43 -16.27
N LEU A 5 -17.24 -3.74 -16.32
CA LEU A 5 -17.33 -4.61 -15.15
C LEU A 5 -16.30 -4.17 -14.11
N GLU A 6 -16.72 -3.40 -13.10
CA GLU A 6 -15.94 -3.16 -11.88
C GLU A 6 -16.17 -4.32 -10.88
N SER A 7 -15.94 -5.56 -11.33
CA SER A 7 -15.94 -6.74 -10.47
C SER A 7 -14.62 -6.85 -9.70
N VAL A 8 -14.71 -7.17 -8.41
CA VAL A 8 -13.59 -7.66 -7.62
C VAL A 8 -13.61 -9.17 -7.63
N GLU A 9 -12.65 -9.75 -8.35
CA GLU A 9 -12.34 -11.17 -8.28
C GLU A 9 -11.19 -11.38 -7.29
N ILE A 10 -11.30 -12.46 -6.51
CA ILE A 10 -10.17 -12.97 -5.73
C ILE A 10 -9.49 -14.03 -6.59
N CYS A 11 -8.32 -13.69 -7.12
CA CYS A 11 -7.39 -14.72 -7.57
C CYS A 11 -7.11 -15.63 -6.37
N GLU A 12 -7.27 -16.95 -6.51
CA GLU A 12 -7.18 -17.98 -5.44
C GLU A 12 -5.78 -18.14 -4.79
N LEU A 13 -4.91 -17.16 -4.98
CA LEU A 13 -3.49 -17.38 -5.14
C LEU A 13 -2.71 -16.47 -4.20
N THR A 14 -3.15 -16.37 -2.94
CA THR A 14 -2.32 -15.89 -1.83
C THR A 14 -1.18 -16.89 -1.62
N PRO A 15 0.05 -16.62 -2.10
CA PRO A 15 1.13 -17.58 -1.99
C PRO A 15 1.62 -17.61 -0.55
N GLN A 16 1.85 -18.78 0.04
CA GLN A 16 2.42 -18.84 1.39
C GLN A 16 3.90 -18.44 1.39
N SER A 17 4.40 -17.94 2.54
CA SER A 17 5.75 -17.40 2.62
C SER A 17 6.86 -18.43 2.43
N ASN A 18 6.59 -19.72 2.61
CA ASN A 18 7.50 -20.81 2.26
C ASN A 18 7.63 -21.03 0.75
N GLU A 19 6.54 -20.94 -0.02
CA GLU A 19 6.58 -21.10 -1.48
C GLU A 19 7.53 -20.11 -2.18
N VAL A 20 7.73 -18.94 -1.58
CA VAL A 20 8.41 -17.79 -2.21
C VAL A 20 9.58 -17.21 -1.40
N GLY A 21 9.95 -17.82 -0.27
CA GLY A 21 11.06 -17.35 0.56
C GLY A 21 10.82 -16.03 1.31
N GLY A 22 9.56 -15.72 1.65
CA GLY A 22 9.18 -14.60 2.53
C GLY A 22 8.20 -13.59 1.93
N SER A 23 7.66 -12.74 2.80
CA SER A 23 6.59 -11.77 2.47
C SER A 23 6.93 -10.78 1.36
N TYR A 24 8.20 -10.45 1.18
CA TYR A 24 8.68 -9.56 0.13
C TYR A 24 8.51 -10.13 -1.30
N HIS A 25 8.43 -11.45 -1.44
CA HIS A 25 8.20 -12.12 -2.72
C HIS A 25 6.73 -12.46 -2.95
N MET A 26 5.91 -12.57 -1.90
CA MET A 26 4.49 -12.91 -1.99
C MET A 26 3.70 -11.92 -2.85
N GLU A 27 3.95 -10.62 -2.73
CA GLU A 27 3.24 -9.57 -3.51
C GLU A 27 3.49 -9.72 -5.02
N LYS A 28 4.74 -10.00 -5.42
CA LYS A 28 5.08 -10.23 -6.83
C LYS A 28 4.44 -11.52 -7.35
N GLU A 29 4.50 -12.59 -6.55
CA GLU A 29 3.99 -13.90 -6.96
C GLU A 29 2.46 -13.89 -7.09
N GLY A 30 1.74 -13.31 -6.13
CA GLY A 30 0.30 -13.12 -6.22
C GLY A 30 -0.10 -12.31 -7.45
N LEU A 31 0.66 -11.25 -7.78
CA LEU A 31 0.44 -10.49 -9.02
C LEU A 31 0.65 -11.33 -10.28
N LYS A 32 1.71 -12.17 -10.35
CA LYS A 32 1.88 -13.06 -11.52
C LYS A 32 0.67 -13.97 -11.68
N ARG A 33 0.33 -14.66 -10.60
CA ARG A 33 -0.73 -15.65 -10.52
C ARG A 33 -2.11 -15.07 -10.87
N CYS A 34 -2.39 -13.84 -10.45
CA CYS A 34 -3.57 -13.10 -10.93
C CYS A 34 -3.53 -12.86 -12.45
N LEU A 35 -2.41 -12.41 -13.00
CA LEU A 35 -2.31 -12.09 -14.43
C LEU A 35 -2.36 -13.35 -15.30
N ASP A 36 -1.72 -14.44 -14.87
CA ASP A 36 -1.80 -15.75 -15.52
C ASP A 36 -3.25 -16.29 -15.53
N LEU A 37 -4.05 -15.99 -14.49
CA LEU A 37 -5.48 -16.32 -14.41
C LEU A 37 -6.36 -15.44 -15.32
N LEU A 38 -6.07 -14.14 -15.40
CA LEU A 38 -6.80 -13.25 -16.32
C LEU A 38 -6.52 -13.65 -17.78
N ASP A 39 -5.26 -13.92 -18.13
CA ASP A 39 -4.86 -14.39 -19.46
C ASP A 39 -5.57 -15.71 -19.83
N SER A 40 -5.66 -16.67 -18.90
CA SER A 40 -6.27 -17.98 -19.16
C SER A 40 -7.79 -17.92 -19.35
N ASN A 41 -8.45 -16.90 -18.80
CA ASN A 41 -9.85 -16.57 -19.06
C ASN A 41 -10.04 -15.63 -20.27
N GLY A 42 -8.97 -15.31 -21.01
CA GLY A 42 -9.02 -14.46 -22.21
C GLY A 42 -9.20 -12.97 -21.94
N LEU A 43 -8.97 -12.51 -20.70
CA LEU A 43 -9.11 -11.12 -20.29
C LEU A 43 -7.81 -10.35 -20.53
N VAL A 44 -7.88 -9.31 -21.39
CA VAL A 44 -6.72 -8.47 -21.73
C VAL A 44 -6.58 -7.32 -20.73
N VAL A 45 -5.43 -7.26 -20.05
CA VAL A 45 -5.12 -6.21 -19.07
C VAL A 45 -4.52 -4.98 -19.75
N ASP A 46 -5.32 -3.93 -19.91
CA ASP A 46 -4.89 -2.64 -20.49
C ASP A 46 -3.81 -1.94 -19.65
N TYR A 47 -4.06 -1.78 -18.34
CA TYR A 47 -3.08 -1.21 -17.41
C TYR A 47 -3.24 -1.73 -15.98
N ILE A 48 -2.17 -1.57 -15.19
CA ILE A 48 -2.14 -1.87 -13.75
C ILE A 48 -1.63 -0.64 -13.00
N VAL A 49 -2.18 -0.41 -11.81
CA VAL A 49 -1.79 0.66 -10.90
C VAL A 49 -1.30 0.04 -9.60
N THR A 50 -0.04 0.30 -9.23
CA THR A 50 0.53 -0.22 -7.98
C THR A 50 1.33 0.84 -7.25
N ASP A 51 1.79 0.47 -6.06
CA ASP A 51 2.85 1.19 -5.37
C ASP A 51 4.20 1.08 -6.10
N ARG A 52 5.19 1.89 -5.71
CA ARG A 52 6.51 1.95 -6.38
C ARG A 52 7.44 0.77 -6.01
N HIS A 53 7.01 -0.46 -6.28
CA HIS A 53 7.78 -1.67 -5.99
C HIS A 53 8.68 -2.10 -7.17
N PRO A 54 10.03 -2.10 -7.04
CA PRO A 54 10.93 -2.31 -8.18
C PRO A 54 10.79 -3.67 -8.89
N GLN A 55 10.44 -4.73 -8.16
CA GLN A 55 10.26 -6.06 -8.76
C GLN A 55 9.00 -6.15 -9.62
N ILE A 56 7.91 -5.52 -9.16
CA ILE A 56 6.64 -5.44 -9.91
C ILE A 56 6.85 -4.59 -11.16
N GLN A 57 7.47 -3.41 -11.01
CA GLN A 57 7.84 -2.56 -12.15
C GLN A 57 8.69 -3.30 -13.20
N LYS A 58 9.62 -4.17 -12.77
CA LYS A 58 10.41 -4.99 -13.70
C LYS A 58 9.53 -6.00 -14.42
N TYR A 59 8.75 -6.79 -13.68
CA TYR A 59 7.90 -7.84 -14.22
C TYR A 59 6.83 -7.32 -15.20
N LEU A 60 6.16 -6.20 -14.87
CA LEU A 60 5.14 -5.62 -15.76
C LEU A 60 5.74 -5.08 -17.06
N ARG A 61 6.97 -4.56 -17.04
CA ARG A 61 7.70 -4.21 -18.28
C ARG A 61 8.06 -5.44 -19.11
N GLU A 62 8.43 -6.55 -18.46
CA GLU A 62 8.75 -7.80 -19.15
C GLU A 62 7.50 -8.45 -19.78
N ARG A 63 6.33 -8.28 -19.16
CA ARG A 63 5.01 -8.64 -19.72
C ARG A 63 4.42 -7.59 -20.69
N SER A 64 5.10 -6.47 -20.95
CA SER A 64 4.61 -5.36 -21.79
C SER A 64 3.28 -4.72 -21.34
N ILE A 65 2.94 -4.81 -20.05
CA ILE A 65 1.71 -4.23 -19.49
C ILE A 65 1.93 -2.77 -19.09
N THR A 66 0.99 -1.90 -19.43
CA THR A 66 1.02 -0.48 -19.03
C THR A 66 1.00 -0.35 -17.51
N HIS A 67 2.00 0.33 -16.94
CA HIS A 67 2.14 0.46 -15.49
C HIS A 67 2.14 1.91 -15.01
N PHE A 68 1.11 2.23 -14.21
CA PHE A 68 0.94 3.49 -13.50
C PHE A 68 1.18 3.35 -11.98
N TYR A 69 1.37 4.48 -11.32
CA TYR A 69 1.56 4.57 -9.87
C TYR A 69 0.34 5.15 -9.17
N ASP A 70 0.09 4.63 -7.97
CA ASP A 70 -0.89 5.17 -7.03
C ASP A 70 -0.57 6.63 -6.65
N VAL A 71 -1.55 7.50 -6.90
CA VAL A 71 -1.44 8.96 -6.69
C VAL A 71 -1.38 9.33 -5.21
N TRP A 72 -2.09 8.61 -4.34
CA TRP A 72 -2.12 8.85 -2.90
C TRP A 72 -0.82 8.42 -2.24
N HIS A 73 -0.28 7.25 -2.58
CA HIS A 73 1.00 6.77 -2.06
C HIS A 73 2.15 7.69 -2.48
N PHE A 74 2.12 8.21 -3.72
CA PHE A 74 3.04 9.24 -4.17
C PHE A 74 2.86 10.57 -3.41
N GLU A 75 1.64 11.12 -3.35
CA GLU A 75 1.34 12.40 -2.68
C GLU A 75 1.70 12.36 -1.21
N LYS A 76 1.30 11.31 -0.48
CA LYS A 76 1.64 11.08 0.92
C LYS A 76 3.15 11.05 1.16
N GLY A 77 3.92 10.45 0.25
CA GLY A 77 5.38 10.42 0.30
C GLY A 77 6.03 11.78 0.02
N LEU A 78 5.44 12.58 -0.88
CA LEU A 78 5.85 13.95 -1.19
C LEU A 78 5.53 14.91 -0.03
N SER A 79 4.29 14.84 0.47
CA SER A 79 3.75 15.65 1.56
C SER A 79 4.58 15.54 2.83
N LYS A 80 5.02 14.34 3.22
CA LYS A 80 5.94 14.17 4.36
C LYS A 80 7.24 14.96 4.21
N LYS A 81 7.77 15.10 2.99
CA LYS A 81 8.99 15.89 2.72
C LYS A 81 8.70 17.39 2.79
N LEU A 82 7.60 17.84 2.19
CA LEU A 82 7.18 19.24 2.22
C LEU A 82 6.80 19.70 3.64
N GLU A 83 6.12 18.87 4.41
CA GLU A 83 5.77 19.13 5.82
C GLU A 83 7.04 19.27 6.69
N LYS A 84 8.07 18.45 6.46
CA LYS A 84 9.39 18.61 7.12
C LYS A 84 10.08 19.93 6.75
N VAL A 85 9.97 20.40 5.50
CA VAL A 85 10.46 21.74 5.12
C VAL A 85 9.64 22.84 5.79
N ALA A 86 8.32 22.68 5.86
CA ALA A 86 7.40 23.67 6.42
C ALA A 86 7.56 23.86 7.94
N GLN A 87 8.28 22.96 8.64
CA GLN A 87 8.63 23.13 10.06
C GLN A 87 9.68 24.21 10.30
N ASN A 88 10.52 24.54 9.30
CA ASN A 88 11.49 25.63 9.37
C ASN A 88 10.78 27.00 9.38
N THR A 89 11.20 27.90 10.26
CA THR A 89 10.62 29.25 10.46
C THR A 89 10.51 30.05 9.16
N ASP A 90 11.57 30.01 8.36
CA ASP A 90 11.72 30.78 7.12
C ASP A 90 10.82 30.23 5.99
N CYS A 91 10.23 29.05 6.21
CA CYS A 91 9.37 28.34 5.25
C CYS A 91 7.88 28.47 5.60
N GLY A 92 7.48 29.44 6.43
CA GLY A 92 6.08 29.63 6.85
C GLY A 92 5.05 29.74 5.71
N VAL A 93 5.44 30.32 4.56
CA VAL A 93 4.61 30.40 3.36
C VAL A 93 4.22 29.01 2.81
N LEU A 94 5.09 28.00 2.93
CA LEU A 94 4.80 26.64 2.49
C LEU A 94 3.62 26.03 3.23
N LYS A 95 3.42 26.34 4.52
CA LYS A 95 2.26 25.84 5.30
C LYS A 95 0.93 26.22 4.64
N LYS A 96 0.84 27.43 4.06
CA LYS A 96 -0.34 27.91 3.32
C LYS A 96 -0.53 27.16 1.99
N TRP A 97 0.57 26.76 1.34
CA TRP A 97 0.57 26.09 0.03
C TRP A 97 0.47 24.56 0.07
N LEU A 98 0.72 23.91 1.21
CA LEU A 98 0.70 22.43 1.32
C LEU A 98 -0.59 21.83 0.73
N ARG A 99 -1.76 22.40 1.01
CA ARG A 99 -3.04 21.91 0.47
C ARG A 99 -3.11 22.06 -1.06
N SER A 100 -2.71 23.20 -1.60
CA SER A 100 -2.69 23.46 -3.04
C SER A 100 -1.73 22.54 -3.78
N ILE A 101 -0.51 22.34 -3.26
CA ILE A 101 0.48 21.44 -3.87
C ILE A 101 -0.05 19.99 -3.89
N LYS A 102 -0.68 19.53 -2.79
CA LYS A 102 -1.33 18.21 -2.73
C LYS A 102 -2.42 18.09 -3.79
N SER A 103 -3.36 19.03 -3.85
CA SER A 103 -4.42 19.05 -4.85
C SER A 103 -3.88 19.08 -6.29
N HIS A 104 -2.76 19.76 -6.53
CA HIS A 104 -2.14 19.84 -7.84
C HIS A 104 -1.49 18.53 -8.30
N VAL A 105 -1.05 17.65 -7.39
CA VAL A 105 -0.62 16.29 -7.74
C VAL A 105 -1.78 15.51 -8.36
N TYR A 106 -2.92 15.46 -7.67
CA TYR A 106 -4.12 14.78 -8.18
C TYR A 106 -4.61 15.43 -9.48
N TRP A 107 -4.71 16.76 -9.52
CA TRP A 107 -5.15 17.47 -10.71
C TRP A 107 -4.20 17.28 -11.91
N SER A 108 -2.88 17.30 -11.71
CA SER A 108 -1.92 17.04 -12.80
C SER A 108 -2.07 15.62 -13.35
N ALA A 109 -2.33 14.64 -12.49
CA ALA A 109 -2.54 13.25 -12.88
C ALA A 109 -3.87 13.04 -13.63
N THR A 110 -4.99 13.54 -13.07
CA THR A 110 -6.35 13.22 -13.55
C THR A 110 -6.86 14.15 -14.66
N SER A 111 -6.31 15.35 -14.82
CA SER A 111 -6.69 16.27 -15.90
C SER A 111 -5.89 16.09 -17.20
N SER A 112 -4.94 15.16 -17.23
CA SER A 112 -4.02 14.94 -18.35
C SER A 112 -4.32 13.65 -19.10
N THR A 113 -3.97 13.58 -20.37
CA THR A 113 -4.09 12.37 -21.21
C THR A 113 -2.75 11.68 -21.46
N SER A 114 -1.62 12.35 -21.19
CA SER A 114 -0.28 11.77 -21.38
C SER A 114 0.66 12.01 -20.19
N GLY A 115 1.69 11.16 -20.05
CA GLY A 115 2.76 11.34 -19.05
C GLY A 115 3.50 12.67 -19.17
N PRO A 116 3.96 13.09 -20.37
CA PRO A 116 4.59 14.40 -20.58
C PRO A 116 3.71 15.59 -20.19
N GLU A 117 2.39 15.50 -20.38
CA GLU A 117 1.45 16.55 -19.95
C GLU A 117 1.33 16.64 -18.41
N LYS A 118 1.28 15.49 -17.70
CA LYS A 118 1.35 15.47 -16.22
C LYS A 118 2.62 16.16 -15.73
N VAL A 119 3.75 15.88 -16.39
CA VAL A 119 5.05 16.51 -16.08
C VAL A 119 5.01 18.02 -16.36
N ALA A 120 4.44 18.46 -17.48
CA ALA A 120 4.31 19.87 -17.81
C ALA A 120 3.47 20.64 -16.77
N LYS A 121 2.29 20.12 -16.43
CA LYS A 121 1.43 20.65 -15.36
C LYS A 121 2.11 20.62 -14.00
N TRP A 122 2.81 19.55 -13.66
CA TRP A 122 3.53 19.45 -12.39
C TRP A 122 4.66 20.46 -12.26
N MET A 123 5.52 20.58 -13.28
CA MET A 123 6.63 21.52 -13.27
C MET A 123 6.16 22.99 -13.23
N SER A 124 5.01 23.27 -13.85
CA SER A 124 4.30 24.56 -13.74
C SER A 124 4.04 25.01 -12.29
N MET A 125 3.92 24.09 -11.32
CA MET A 125 3.73 24.43 -9.91
C MET A 125 4.83 25.35 -9.36
N VAL A 126 6.09 25.20 -9.81
CA VAL A 126 7.21 26.04 -9.36
C VAL A 126 7.01 27.51 -9.75
N ASN A 127 6.44 27.76 -10.92
CA ASN A 127 6.06 29.09 -11.39
C ASN A 127 4.78 29.57 -10.71
N HIS A 128 3.78 28.70 -10.58
CA HIS A 128 2.49 29.01 -9.98
C HIS A 128 2.60 29.47 -8.51
N ILE A 129 3.44 28.85 -7.67
CA ILE A 129 3.66 29.29 -6.28
C ILE A 129 4.35 30.67 -6.17
N GLN A 130 4.93 31.17 -7.25
CA GLN A 130 5.52 32.50 -7.39
C GLN A 130 4.58 33.52 -8.09
N ASN A 131 3.31 33.16 -8.31
CA ASN A 131 2.33 33.93 -9.08
C ASN A 131 2.66 34.08 -10.59
N VAL A 132 3.49 33.21 -11.15
CA VAL A 132 3.83 33.18 -12.57
C VAL A 132 2.95 32.15 -13.27
N HIS A 133 1.95 32.61 -14.02
CA HIS A 133 0.92 31.76 -14.65
C HIS A 133 1.16 31.46 -16.15
N LEU A 134 2.24 32.01 -16.73
CA LEU A 134 2.72 31.68 -18.08
C LEU A 134 3.95 30.78 -17.97
N HIS A 135 4.10 29.84 -18.91
CA HIS A 135 5.10 28.79 -18.85
C HIS A 135 5.69 28.51 -20.23
N GLU A 136 6.98 28.20 -20.30
CA GLU A 136 7.68 27.92 -21.57
C GLU A 136 7.31 26.56 -22.18
N ASN A 137 6.72 25.65 -21.40
CA ASN A 137 6.40 24.30 -21.86
C ASN A 137 5.14 24.31 -22.75
N PRO A 138 5.23 23.91 -24.04
CA PRO A 138 4.10 23.98 -24.97
C PRO A 138 2.96 23.01 -24.63
N LEU A 139 3.20 21.97 -23.84
CA LEU A 139 2.15 21.06 -23.36
C LEU A 139 1.30 21.67 -22.25
N PHE A 140 1.80 22.71 -21.58
CA PHE A 140 1.04 23.46 -20.56
C PHE A 140 1.53 24.92 -20.46
N PRO A 141 1.22 25.79 -21.45
CA PRO A 141 1.82 27.12 -21.56
C PRO A 141 1.18 28.18 -20.64
N LYS A 142 -0.02 27.92 -20.09
CA LYS A 142 -0.72 28.83 -19.19
C LYS A 142 -1.57 28.06 -18.15
N CYS A 143 -1.64 28.57 -16.92
CA CYS A 143 -2.54 28.04 -15.88
C CYS A 143 -4.03 28.08 -16.30
N GLN A 144 -4.75 26.99 -16.02
CA GLN A 144 -6.17 26.82 -16.38
C GLN A 144 -7.14 27.40 -15.33
N HIS A 145 -6.95 28.65 -14.94
CA HIS A 145 -7.90 29.40 -14.11
C HIS A 145 -7.78 30.91 -14.40
N PRO A 146 -8.80 31.73 -14.08
CA PRO A 146 -8.67 33.19 -14.09
C PRO A 146 -7.54 33.65 -13.15
N ASP A 147 -6.82 34.69 -13.53
CA ASP A 147 -5.74 35.25 -12.71
C ASP A 147 -6.30 35.79 -11.38
N ARG A 148 -5.89 35.19 -10.26
CA ARG A 148 -6.37 35.60 -8.93
C ARG A 148 -5.68 36.91 -8.54
N VAL A 149 -6.44 38.01 -8.52
CA VAL A 149 -5.98 39.40 -8.26
C VAL A 149 -5.52 39.66 -6.81
N SER A 150 -5.01 38.65 -6.11
CA SER A 150 -4.48 38.80 -4.75
C SER A 150 -3.08 39.42 -4.79
N ARG A 151 -3.04 40.76 -4.79
CA ARG A 151 -1.82 41.58 -4.75
C ARG A 151 -0.97 41.43 -3.48
N ASP A 152 -1.46 40.75 -2.44
CA ASP A 152 -0.72 40.44 -1.21
C ASP A 152 0.52 39.55 -1.50
N PRO A 153 1.75 40.09 -1.39
CA PRO A 153 2.97 39.32 -1.68
C PRO A 153 3.24 38.22 -0.66
N SER A 154 2.70 38.32 0.57
CA SER A 154 2.92 37.36 1.67
C SER A 154 2.27 35.98 1.46
N LYS A 155 1.48 35.87 0.38
CA LYS A 155 0.90 34.61 -0.08
C LYS A 155 1.81 33.86 -1.05
N TRP A 156 2.78 34.53 -1.69
CA TRP A 156 3.57 33.96 -2.78
C TRP A 156 5.02 33.72 -2.34
N PHE A 157 5.65 32.70 -2.94
CA PHE A 157 7.08 32.50 -2.76
C PHE A 157 7.84 33.59 -3.51
N GLN A 158 8.79 34.23 -2.82
CA GLN A 158 9.60 35.28 -3.42
C GLN A 158 10.76 34.66 -4.22
N PRO A 159 11.06 35.15 -5.44
CA PRO A 159 12.23 34.73 -6.21
C PRO A 159 13.52 34.82 -5.39
N GLY A 160 14.41 33.84 -5.56
CA GLY A 160 15.67 33.75 -4.80
C GLY A 160 15.53 33.41 -3.30
N SER A 161 14.31 33.28 -2.76
CA SER A 161 14.14 32.95 -1.34
C SER A 161 14.57 31.52 -0.99
N MET A 162 15.11 31.35 0.22
CA MET A 162 15.49 30.04 0.76
C MET A 162 14.29 29.07 0.84
N ALA A 163 13.07 29.59 1.05
CA ALA A 163 11.85 28.80 1.04
C ALA A 163 11.55 28.24 -0.36
N LEU A 164 11.70 29.06 -1.41
CA LEU A 164 11.50 28.64 -2.80
C LEU A 164 12.51 27.56 -3.18
N TYR A 165 13.81 27.80 -2.96
CA TYR A 165 14.88 26.85 -3.27
C TYR A 165 14.67 25.47 -2.60
N LYS A 166 14.28 25.45 -1.31
CA LYS A 166 14.00 24.21 -0.57
C LYS A 166 12.79 23.44 -1.15
N VAL A 167 11.74 24.15 -1.59
CA VAL A 167 10.54 23.55 -2.17
C VAL A 167 10.80 23.06 -3.59
N GLU A 168 11.33 23.93 -4.45
CA GLU A 168 11.70 23.64 -5.84
C GLU A 168 12.57 22.38 -5.91
N LYS A 169 13.62 22.27 -5.10
CA LYS A 169 14.51 21.10 -5.01
C LYS A 169 13.78 19.78 -4.72
N ILE A 170 12.61 19.83 -4.08
CA ILE A 170 11.73 18.67 -3.87
C ILE A 170 10.83 18.45 -5.10
N LEU A 171 10.20 19.50 -5.63
CA LEU A 171 9.24 19.40 -6.75
C LEU A 171 9.92 18.97 -8.06
N VAL A 172 11.08 19.55 -8.41
CA VAL A 172 11.83 19.29 -9.65
C VAL A 172 12.78 18.09 -9.55
N ASN A 173 12.75 17.35 -8.42
CA ASN A 173 13.63 16.21 -8.22
C ASN A 173 13.43 15.17 -9.32
N LYS A 174 14.50 14.73 -9.99
CA LYS A 174 14.43 13.81 -11.14
C LYS A 174 13.61 12.54 -10.90
N ARG A 175 13.58 12.01 -9.67
CA ARG A 175 12.71 10.85 -9.33
C ARG A 175 11.25 11.25 -9.18
N VAL A 176 10.97 12.40 -8.55
CA VAL A 176 9.61 12.95 -8.41
C VAL A 176 9.00 13.21 -9.78
N VAL A 177 9.74 13.85 -10.70
CA VAL A 177 9.27 14.13 -12.07
C VAL A 177 8.99 12.83 -12.85
N LYS A 178 9.89 11.84 -12.77
CA LYS A 178 9.70 10.52 -13.41
C LYS A 178 8.53 9.73 -12.81
N ASP A 179 8.26 9.89 -11.53
CA ASP A 179 7.10 9.26 -10.88
C ASP A 179 5.79 9.97 -11.25
N VAL A 180 5.81 11.30 -11.41
CA VAL A 180 4.66 12.12 -11.87
C VAL A 180 4.17 11.69 -13.26
N GLU A 181 5.08 11.47 -14.19
CA GLU A 181 4.81 10.97 -15.55
C GLU A 181 3.93 9.69 -15.52
N LYS A 182 4.19 8.84 -14.52
CA LYS A 182 3.53 7.54 -14.31
C LYS A 182 2.32 7.56 -13.40
N LEU A 183 1.87 8.69 -12.86
CA LEU A 183 0.68 8.71 -11.99
C LEU A 183 -0.57 8.23 -12.72
N SER A 184 -1.44 7.46 -12.05
CA SER A 184 -2.72 7.01 -12.63
C SER A 184 -3.61 8.20 -13.02
N HIS A 185 -4.26 8.11 -14.18
CA HIS A 185 -5.23 9.08 -14.65
C HIS A 185 -6.58 8.94 -13.93
N HIS A 186 -6.85 7.78 -13.33
CA HIS A 186 -8.14 7.45 -12.71
C HIS A 186 -8.06 7.54 -11.18
N TYR A 187 -9.12 8.09 -10.57
CA TYR A 187 -9.32 8.03 -9.12
C TYR A 187 -9.69 6.59 -8.73
N GLN A 188 -8.83 5.90 -7.98
CA GLN A 188 -9.01 4.45 -7.69
C GLN A 188 -8.93 4.08 -6.20
N THR A 189 -8.42 4.96 -5.33
CA THR A 189 -8.09 4.54 -3.95
C THR A 189 -9.29 4.33 -3.04
N SER A 190 -10.42 5.03 -3.23
CA SER A 190 -11.57 4.91 -2.32
C SER A 190 -12.31 3.57 -2.41
N SER A 191 -12.40 2.98 -3.60
CA SER A 191 -12.99 1.64 -3.79
C SER A 191 -12.10 0.57 -3.18
N LEU A 192 -10.80 0.61 -3.49
CA LEU A 192 -9.81 -0.33 -2.95
C LEU A 192 -9.68 -0.24 -1.42
N GLU A 193 -9.66 0.96 -0.83
CA GLU A 193 -9.67 1.15 0.62
C GLU A 193 -10.98 0.62 1.27
N ALA A 194 -12.12 0.74 0.59
CA ALA A 194 -13.38 0.17 1.06
C ALA A 194 -13.35 -1.37 1.03
N PHE A 195 -12.84 -1.98 -0.03
CA PHE A 195 -12.68 -3.43 -0.13
C PHE A 195 -11.70 -3.98 0.92
N HIS A 196 -10.52 -3.36 1.07
CA HIS A 196 -9.59 -3.71 2.15
C HIS A 196 -10.22 -3.59 3.55
N SER A 197 -11.06 -2.57 3.77
CA SER A 197 -11.80 -2.41 5.03
C SER A 197 -12.88 -3.47 5.24
N LEU A 198 -13.45 -4.00 4.14
CA LEU A 198 -14.43 -5.08 4.15
C LEU A 198 -13.78 -6.43 4.45
N ILE A 199 -12.64 -6.75 3.82
CA ILE A 199 -11.84 -7.95 4.11
C ILE A 199 -11.58 -8.07 5.62
N LEU A 200 -11.22 -6.97 6.30
CA LEU A 200 -10.97 -6.97 7.75
C LEU A 200 -12.19 -7.32 8.62
N ARG A 201 -13.42 -7.29 8.07
CA ARG A 201 -14.63 -7.77 8.74
C ARG A 201 -14.83 -9.27 8.57
N PHE A 202 -14.57 -9.80 7.37
CA PHE A 202 -14.73 -11.23 7.05
C PHE A 202 -13.56 -12.08 7.57
N THR A 203 -12.33 -11.56 7.48
CA THR A 203 -11.09 -12.15 7.99
C THR A 203 -10.37 -11.17 8.96
N PRO A 204 -10.83 -11.04 10.22
CA PRO A 204 -10.17 -10.20 11.21
C PRO A 204 -8.76 -10.70 11.56
N LYS A 205 -7.78 -9.77 11.64
CA LYS A 205 -6.36 -10.09 11.90
C LYS A 205 -6.06 -10.72 13.26
N ASN A 206 -7.00 -10.68 14.20
CA ASN A 206 -6.89 -11.25 15.54
C ASN A 206 -7.48 -12.67 15.63
N VAL A 207 -7.92 -13.25 14.51
CA VAL A 207 -8.44 -14.63 14.43
C VAL A 207 -7.59 -15.42 13.45
N VAL A 208 -7.15 -16.61 13.86
CA VAL A 208 -6.44 -17.54 12.97
C VAL A 208 -7.48 -18.41 12.26
N PHE A 209 -7.41 -18.45 10.94
CA PHE A 209 -8.28 -19.28 10.11
C PHE A 209 -7.43 -20.37 9.42
N PRO A 210 -7.91 -21.63 9.32
CA PRO A 210 -7.38 -22.59 8.37
C PRO A 210 -7.45 -22.03 6.95
N PHE A 211 -6.57 -22.48 6.05
CA PHE A 211 -6.47 -21.99 4.67
C PHE A 211 -7.84 -21.92 3.97
N MET A 212 -8.59 -23.03 3.93
CA MET A 212 -9.93 -23.09 3.35
C MET A 212 -10.93 -22.13 4.02
N GLY A 213 -10.87 -22.01 5.35
CA GLY A 213 -11.71 -21.08 6.11
C GLY A 213 -11.41 -19.62 5.77
N MET A 214 -10.15 -19.27 5.51
CA MET A 214 -9.76 -17.95 5.03
C MET A 214 -10.24 -17.71 3.60
N LEU A 215 -10.02 -18.67 2.69
CA LEU A 215 -10.41 -18.58 1.28
C LEU A 215 -11.93 -18.34 1.12
N CYS A 216 -12.77 -19.15 1.76
CA CYS A 216 -14.23 -18.97 1.72
C CYS A 216 -14.68 -17.61 2.28
N ARG A 217 -14.00 -17.10 3.33
CA ARG A 217 -14.31 -15.78 3.91
C ARG A 217 -13.89 -14.62 3.00
N LEU A 218 -12.78 -14.76 2.29
CA LEU A 218 -12.39 -13.80 1.26
C LEU A 218 -13.45 -13.82 0.14
N TYR A 219 -13.85 -15.00 -0.37
CA TYR A 219 -14.89 -15.10 -1.39
C TYR A 219 -16.21 -14.43 -0.99
N LEU A 220 -16.68 -14.65 0.25
CA LEU A 220 -17.86 -13.94 0.78
C LEU A 220 -17.65 -12.41 0.85
N ALA A 221 -16.43 -11.94 1.12
CA ALA A 221 -16.11 -10.51 1.07
C ALA A 221 -16.13 -9.94 -0.35
N ALA A 222 -15.67 -10.69 -1.37
CA ALA A 222 -15.75 -10.26 -2.77
C ALA A 222 -17.19 -10.27 -3.29
N MET A 223 -17.97 -11.32 -3.03
CA MET A 223 -19.40 -11.34 -3.38
C MET A 223 -20.16 -10.19 -2.72
N HIS A 224 -19.97 -9.96 -1.42
CA HIS A 224 -20.56 -8.82 -0.73
C HIS A 224 -20.09 -7.48 -1.30
N TYR A 225 -18.83 -7.37 -1.72
CA TYR A 225 -18.32 -6.15 -2.35
C TYR A 225 -18.97 -5.92 -3.70
N ASN A 226 -18.97 -6.90 -4.59
CA ASN A 226 -19.48 -6.78 -5.96
C ASN A 226 -20.97 -6.43 -5.98
N GLU A 227 -21.76 -6.97 -5.04
CA GLU A 227 -23.17 -6.61 -4.90
C GLU A 227 -23.39 -5.18 -4.37
N ASN A 228 -22.45 -4.65 -3.55
CA ASN A 228 -22.67 -3.41 -2.79
C ASN A 228 -21.71 -2.24 -3.12
N ALA A 229 -20.75 -2.44 -4.03
CA ALA A 229 -19.75 -1.45 -4.41
C ALA A 229 -20.42 -0.20 -5.01
N ASP A 230 -21.40 -0.42 -5.89
CA ASP A 230 -22.04 0.61 -6.71
C ASP A 230 -23.42 1.05 -6.22
N CYS A 231 -23.84 0.66 -5.01
CA CYS A 231 -25.08 1.14 -4.39
C CYS A 231 -25.25 2.66 -4.52
N GLU A 232 -26.41 3.09 -5.01
CA GLU A 232 -26.71 4.49 -5.31
C GLU A 232 -26.67 5.38 -4.06
N GLN A 233 -26.60 6.70 -4.25
CA GLN A 233 -26.75 7.63 -3.14
C GLN A 233 -28.22 7.64 -2.68
N ALA A 234 -28.46 7.38 -1.40
CA ALA A 234 -29.78 7.44 -0.81
C ALA A 234 -30.38 8.85 -0.98
N THR A 235 -31.67 8.92 -1.29
CA THR A 235 -32.44 10.16 -1.41
C THR A 235 -33.48 10.28 -0.32
N THR A 236 -33.85 11.51 0.04
CA THR A 236 -35.03 11.76 0.88
C THR A 236 -36.32 11.46 0.11
N SER A 237 -37.47 11.45 0.80
CA SER A 237 -38.80 11.38 0.18
C SER A 237 -39.11 12.52 -0.80
N ALA A 238 -38.32 13.61 -0.78
CA ALA A 238 -38.38 14.72 -1.73
C ALA A 238 -37.30 14.62 -2.84
N GLY A 239 -36.69 13.45 -3.04
CA GLY A 239 -35.68 13.19 -4.07
C GLY A 239 -34.32 13.87 -3.82
N GLN A 240 -34.07 14.43 -2.64
CA GLN A 240 -32.83 15.15 -2.36
C GLN A 240 -31.71 14.19 -1.92
N PRO A 241 -30.47 14.28 -2.46
CA PRO A 241 -29.39 13.38 -2.10
C PRO A 241 -28.98 13.52 -0.62
N VAL A 242 -28.88 12.40 0.10
CA VAL A 242 -28.57 12.38 1.54
C VAL A 242 -27.06 12.38 1.75
N PHE A 243 -26.60 13.28 2.62
CA PHE A 243 -25.19 13.39 3.03
C PHE A 243 -25.07 13.24 4.54
N LYS A 244 -23.96 12.64 4.99
CA LYS A 244 -23.53 12.68 6.39
C LYS A 244 -22.33 13.58 6.58
N VAL A 245 -22.34 14.31 7.69
CA VAL A 245 -21.22 15.13 8.14
C VAL A 245 -20.17 14.20 8.76
N VAL A 246 -18.91 14.32 8.33
CA VAL A 246 -17.79 13.53 8.86
C VAL A 246 -16.60 14.42 9.18
N PHE A 247 -15.85 13.99 10.21
CA PHE A 247 -14.59 14.59 10.64
C PHE A 247 -13.45 13.61 10.37
N PRO A 248 -12.80 13.63 9.18
CA PRO A 248 -11.72 12.71 8.87
C PRO A 248 -10.51 12.99 9.76
N LYS A 249 -9.99 11.97 10.46
CA LYS A 249 -8.77 12.09 11.30
C LYS A 249 -7.60 12.73 10.54
N SER A 250 -7.48 12.43 9.24
CA SER A 250 -6.46 12.99 8.33
C SER A 250 -6.55 14.51 8.15
N ARG A 251 -7.73 15.12 8.31
CA ARG A 251 -7.94 16.57 8.16
C ARG A 251 -8.01 17.34 9.49
N LYS A 252 -7.67 16.70 10.61
CA LYS A 252 -7.42 17.37 11.92
C LYS A 252 -8.49 18.40 12.33
N GLY A 253 -9.76 18.07 12.16
CA GLY A 253 -10.89 18.91 12.55
C GLY A 253 -11.62 19.61 11.39
N GLU A 254 -11.10 19.62 10.16
CA GLU A 254 -11.91 20.04 9.01
C GLU A 254 -13.08 19.07 8.78
N VAL A 255 -14.26 19.64 8.57
CA VAL A 255 -15.49 18.93 8.22
C VAL A 255 -15.51 18.59 6.73
N THR A 256 -16.09 17.43 6.38
CA THR A 256 -16.51 17.13 5.00
C THR A 256 -17.91 16.53 5.00
N ALA A 257 -18.68 16.79 3.95
CA ALA A 257 -19.83 15.97 3.61
C ALA A 257 -19.33 14.66 2.96
N ARG A 258 -20.07 13.56 3.16
CA ARG A 258 -19.91 12.30 2.44
C ARG A 258 -21.29 11.79 2.01
N PRO A 259 -21.48 11.36 0.75
CA PRO A 259 -22.70 10.67 0.32
C PRO A 259 -23.06 9.51 1.27
N VAL A 260 -24.34 9.38 1.59
CA VAL A 260 -24.90 8.18 2.21
C VAL A 260 -25.41 7.31 1.07
N LYS A 261 -24.85 6.10 0.93
CA LYS A 261 -25.39 5.11 -0.01
C LYS A 261 -26.67 4.48 0.55
N THR A 262 -27.48 3.86 -0.30
CA THR A 262 -28.57 2.98 0.13
C THR A 262 -28.05 1.85 1.04
N ASP A 263 -28.95 1.24 1.81
CA ASP A 263 -28.59 0.08 2.62
C ASP A 263 -28.11 -1.09 1.74
N PRO A 264 -27.17 -1.91 2.24
CA PRO A 264 -26.62 -3.01 1.47
C PRO A 264 -27.62 -4.15 1.31
N THR A 265 -27.56 -4.86 0.18
CA THR A 265 -28.31 -6.09 -0.03
C THR A 265 -27.44 -7.33 0.21
N TYR A 266 -28.10 -8.48 0.33
CA TYR A 266 -27.48 -9.77 0.65
C TYR A 266 -27.99 -10.90 -0.27
N LYS A 267 -28.31 -10.58 -1.52
CA LYS A 267 -28.83 -11.56 -2.50
C LYS A 267 -27.83 -12.70 -2.75
N TYR A 268 -26.54 -12.40 -2.79
CA TYR A 268 -25.49 -13.43 -2.84
C TYR A 268 -25.61 -14.45 -1.68
N VAL A 269 -26.10 -14.04 -0.50
CA VAL A 269 -26.35 -14.97 0.62
C VAL A 269 -27.59 -15.81 0.35
N GLU A 270 -28.66 -15.21 -0.18
CA GLU A 270 -29.89 -15.93 -0.55
C GLU A 270 -29.61 -16.98 -1.64
N GLU A 271 -28.84 -16.62 -2.68
CA GLU A 271 -28.44 -17.53 -3.76
C GLU A 271 -27.50 -18.65 -3.27
N LEU A 272 -26.49 -18.33 -2.43
CA LEU A 272 -25.62 -19.35 -1.83
C LEU A 272 -26.39 -20.31 -0.92
N MET A 273 -27.32 -19.80 -0.11
CA MET A 273 -28.15 -20.62 0.77
C MET A 273 -29.08 -21.50 -0.06
N ARG A 274 -29.67 -20.97 -1.15
CA ARG A 274 -30.47 -21.74 -2.09
C ARG A 274 -29.66 -22.88 -2.72
N LEU A 275 -28.49 -22.58 -3.30
CA LEU A 275 -27.60 -23.59 -3.89
C LEU A 275 -27.17 -24.65 -2.87
N VAL A 276 -26.91 -24.26 -1.61
CA VAL A 276 -26.61 -25.22 -0.54
C VAL A 276 -27.79 -26.17 -0.30
N PHE A 277 -29.02 -25.66 -0.14
CA PHE A 277 -30.19 -26.49 0.19
C PHE A 277 -30.81 -27.24 -1.00
N GLU A 278 -30.72 -26.72 -2.22
CA GLU A 278 -31.32 -27.32 -3.42
C GLU A 278 -30.35 -28.24 -4.19
N GLU A 279 -29.02 -28.03 -4.06
CA GLU A 279 -28.02 -28.78 -4.83
C GLU A 279 -27.01 -29.52 -3.92
N VAL A 280 -26.33 -28.81 -3.01
CA VAL A 280 -25.25 -29.41 -2.19
C VAL A 280 -25.76 -30.43 -1.18
N PHE A 281 -26.96 -30.24 -0.62
CA PHE A 281 -27.56 -31.20 0.31
C PHE A 281 -28.12 -32.46 -0.39
N GLU A 282 -28.54 -32.35 -1.65
CA GLU A 282 -29.04 -33.48 -2.44
C GLU A 282 -27.89 -34.35 -2.97
N ASP A 283 -26.84 -33.74 -3.54
CA ASP A 283 -25.57 -34.42 -3.84
C ASP A 283 -24.36 -33.52 -3.54
N PRO A 284 -23.64 -33.74 -2.41
CA PRO A 284 -22.42 -33.00 -2.11
C PRO A 284 -21.22 -33.45 -2.94
N THR A 285 -21.30 -34.56 -3.69
CA THR A 285 -20.15 -35.19 -4.36
C THR A 285 -19.44 -34.26 -5.34
N PRO A 286 -20.12 -33.55 -6.27
CA PRO A 286 -19.44 -32.65 -7.21
C PRO A 286 -18.68 -31.53 -6.49
N PHE A 287 -19.28 -30.95 -5.46
CA PHE A 287 -18.67 -29.88 -4.66
C PHE A 287 -17.47 -30.38 -3.86
N VAL A 288 -17.56 -31.57 -3.26
CA VAL A 288 -16.46 -32.20 -2.52
C VAL A 288 -15.29 -32.56 -3.44
N GLU A 289 -15.54 -33.05 -4.67
CA GLU A 289 -14.46 -33.31 -5.62
C GLU A 289 -13.77 -32.02 -6.07
N VAL A 290 -14.50 -30.93 -6.36
CA VAL A 290 -13.90 -29.61 -6.67
C VAL A 290 -13.06 -29.10 -5.50
N LEU A 291 -13.55 -29.20 -4.25
CA LEU A 291 -12.80 -28.79 -3.06
C LEU A 291 -11.48 -29.56 -2.86
N LYS A 292 -11.39 -30.82 -3.31
CA LYS A 292 -10.15 -31.61 -3.26
C LYS A 292 -9.09 -31.16 -4.29
N LEU A 293 -9.49 -30.48 -5.36
CA LEU A 293 -8.56 -29.97 -6.37
C LEU A 293 -7.82 -28.71 -5.91
N ILE A 294 -8.32 -28.02 -4.88
CA ILE A 294 -7.71 -26.81 -4.35
C ILE A 294 -6.39 -27.17 -3.62
N PRO A 295 -5.23 -26.68 -4.08
CA PRO A 295 -3.95 -27.03 -3.48
C PRO A 295 -3.78 -26.32 -2.13
N ILE A 296 -4.01 -27.04 -1.03
CA ILE A 296 -3.77 -26.53 0.32
C ILE A 296 -2.25 -26.48 0.57
N PRO A 297 -1.63 -25.31 0.78
CA PRO A 297 -0.19 -25.23 1.01
C PRO A 297 0.17 -25.75 2.40
N LYS A 298 1.36 -26.35 2.53
CA LYS A 298 1.84 -26.93 3.80
C LYS A 298 2.14 -25.86 4.84
N ASP A 299 1.80 -26.14 6.10
CA ASP A 299 2.18 -25.30 7.24
C ASP A 299 3.67 -24.93 7.25
N LEU A 300 3.99 -23.69 7.63
CA LEU A 300 5.38 -23.22 7.79
C LEU A 300 6.21 -24.13 8.73
N ALA A 301 5.56 -24.72 9.74
CA ALA A 301 6.20 -25.65 10.68
C ALA A 301 6.35 -27.10 10.13
N SER A 302 6.14 -27.33 8.83
CA SER A 302 6.38 -28.62 8.16
C SER A 302 7.80 -28.77 7.61
N GLU A 303 8.50 -27.65 7.38
CA GLU A 303 9.88 -27.61 6.87
C GLU A 303 10.94 -27.62 7.98
N HIS A 304 10.51 -27.59 9.24
CA HIS A 304 11.37 -27.57 10.40
C HIS A 304 11.33 -28.91 11.14
N GLU A 305 12.51 -29.38 11.56
CA GLU A 305 12.62 -30.50 12.50
C GLU A 305 11.85 -30.17 13.78
N ARG A 306 11.06 -31.14 14.26
CA ARG A 306 10.21 -31.01 15.43
C ARG A 306 10.89 -31.67 16.63
N PRO A 307 11.61 -30.91 17.48
CA PRO A 307 12.14 -31.45 18.73
C PRO A 307 11.01 -31.96 19.63
N SER A 308 11.35 -32.84 20.57
CA SER A 308 10.38 -33.39 21.50
C SER A 308 9.72 -32.29 22.34
N LYS A 309 8.49 -32.55 22.81
CA LYS A 309 7.76 -31.61 23.67
C LYS A 309 8.55 -31.34 24.94
N GLU A 310 9.23 -32.36 25.44
CA GLU A 310 10.06 -32.40 26.63
C GLU A 310 11.26 -31.45 26.48
N GLU A 311 12.00 -31.51 25.37
CA GLU A 311 13.09 -30.60 25.05
C GLU A 311 12.61 -29.15 24.90
N VAL A 312 11.48 -28.92 24.23
CA VAL A 312 10.91 -27.58 24.04
C VAL A 312 10.52 -26.97 25.38
N VAL A 313 9.88 -27.74 26.26
CA VAL A 313 9.50 -27.31 27.62
C VAL A 313 10.74 -27.07 28.49
N ALA A 314 11.71 -27.98 28.49
CA ALA A 314 12.97 -27.82 29.25
C ALA A 314 13.73 -26.54 28.82
N ARG A 315 13.83 -26.28 27.51
CA ARG A 315 14.42 -25.05 26.96
C ARG A 315 13.60 -23.80 27.26
N HIS A 316 12.28 -23.91 27.39
CA HIS A 316 11.45 -22.78 27.80
C HIS A 316 11.68 -22.42 29.27
N LEU A 317 11.62 -23.42 30.16
CA LEU A 317 11.80 -23.24 31.61
C LEU A 317 13.21 -22.75 31.97
N SER A 318 14.25 -23.28 31.33
CA SER A 318 15.64 -22.87 31.60
C SER A 318 15.92 -21.40 31.26
N ARG A 319 15.24 -20.83 30.25
CA ARG A 319 15.36 -19.39 29.90
C ARG A 319 14.82 -18.46 30.98
N PHE A 320 13.87 -18.90 31.80
CA PHE A 320 13.36 -18.11 32.92
C PHE A 320 14.10 -18.37 34.24
N ALA A 321 14.71 -19.55 34.40
CA ALA A 321 15.51 -19.88 35.59
C ALA A 321 16.82 -19.06 35.71
N GLN A 322 17.36 -18.55 34.61
CA GLN A 322 18.60 -17.75 34.60
C GLN A 322 18.48 -16.36 35.25
N GLY A 323 17.27 -15.93 35.65
CA GLY A 323 17.06 -14.66 36.37
C GLY A 323 17.35 -14.71 37.87
N THR A 324 17.67 -15.88 38.43
CA THR A 324 17.65 -16.10 39.90
C THR A 324 18.92 -16.73 40.48
N VAL A 325 20.06 -16.64 39.78
CA VAL A 325 21.37 -17.01 40.34
C VAL A 325 22.21 -15.76 40.53
N GLY A 326 22.34 -15.32 41.78
CA GLY A 326 23.18 -14.19 42.15
C GLY A 326 24.66 -14.44 41.87
N THR A 327 25.40 -13.37 41.62
CA THR A 327 26.87 -13.36 41.47
C THR A 327 27.57 -14.12 42.58
N VAL A 328 28.25 -15.21 42.21
CA VAL A 328 29.33 -15.81 43.01
C VAL A 328 30.56 -15.91 42.12
N HIS A 329 31.58 -15.11 42.43
CA HIS A 329 32.93 -15.33 41.94
C HIS A 329 33.51 -16.57 42.62
N THR A 330 34.01 -17.52 41.83
CA THR A 330 34.98 -18.53 42.29
C THR A 330 36.22 -18.48 41.40
N ARG A 331 37.39 -18.42 42.03
CA ARG A 331 38.70 -18.36 41.38
C ARG A 331 39.16 -19.76 40.97
N HIS A 332 40.07 -19.79 40.00
CA HIS A 332 40.87 -20.97 39.64
C HIS A 332 41.63 -21.57 40.83
N PRO A 333 42.06 -22.83 40.68
CA PRO A 333 43.49 -23.11 40.75
C PRO A 333 44.04 -23.74 39.45
N ASP A 334 45.36 -23.68 39.32
CA ASP A 334 46.14 -24.05 38.15
C ASP A 334 46.57 -25.53 38.13
N GLN A 335 46.90 -26.06 36.95
CA GLN A 335 47.73 -27.25 36.78
C GLN A 335 48.75 -27.09 35.63
N GLU A 336 49.98 -26.75 36.03
CA GLU A 336 51.24 -27.00 35.33
C GLU A 336 51.69 -28.47 35.56
N THR A 337 52.62 -29.13 34.82
CA THR A 337 53.46 -28.83 33.64
C THR A 337 54.08 -30.13 33.06
N ALA A 338 54.56 -30.10 31.80
CA ALA A 338 55.81 -30.70 31.26
C ALA A 338 55.69 -30.77 29.71
N GLY A 339 56.41 -30.03 28.85
CA GLY A 339 57.86 -29.99 28.55
C GLY A 339 57.99 -30.24 27.02
N VAL A 340 58.89 -29.67 26.19
CA VAL A 340 60.32 -29.30 26.32
C VAL A 340 60.74 -28.29 25.21
N SER A 341 61.68 -27.38 25.54
CA SER A 341 62.59 -26.52 24.71
C SER A 341 62.07 -25.62 23.55
N GLY A 342 62.60 -24.41 23.32
CA GLY A 342 63.61 -23.64 24.09
C GLY A 342 64.12 -22.33 23.41
N VAL A 343 65.10 -21.70 24.06
CA VAL A 343 65.95 -20.53 23.63
C VAL A 343 65.39 -19.10 23.88
N GLN A 344 66.27 -18.23 24.42
CA GLN A 344 65.99 -16.88 24.97
C GLN A 344 66.70 -15.73 24.21
N ARG A 345 66.21 -14.48 24.36
CA ARG A 345 66.91 -13.20 24.72
C ARG A 345 66.01 -12.00 24.30
N THR A 346 65.48 -11.10 25.13
CA THR A 346 66.07 -10.04 26.02
C THR A 346 66.95 -9.03 25.26
N THR A 347 66.84 -7.68 25.34
CA THR A 347 66.06 -6.68 26.13
C THR A 347 65.50 -5.56 25.18
N GLY A 348 64.96 -4.39 25.55
CA GLY A 348 64.84 -3.65 26.83
C GLY A 348 64.02 -2.32 26.76
N LEU A 349 64.35 -1.36 27.64
CA LEU A 349 63.76 -0.02 27.94
C LEU A 349 64.88 0.84 28.62
N PRO A 350 64.73 2.10 29.09
CA PRO A 350 63.70 3.16 28.95
C PRO A 350 64.35 4.48 28.39
N PRO A 351 64.14 5.77 28.80
CA PRO A 351 63.58 6.34 30.06
C PRO A 351 62.05 6.51 30.09
#